data_AF-A0A1P8WHF1-F1
#
_entry.id   AF-A0A1P8WHF1-F1
#
_cell.length_a   1.000
_cell.length_b   1.000
_cell.length_c   1.000
_cell.angle_alpha   90.00
_cell.angle_beta   90.00
_cell.angle_gamma   90.00
#
_symmetry.space_group_name_H-M   'P 1'
#
loop_
_entity.id
_entity.type
_entity.pdbx_description
1 polymer ?
#
loop_
_entity_poly.entity_id
_entity_poly.type
_entity_poly.pdbx_seq_one_letter_code
_entity_poly.pdbx_strand_id
1 'polypeptide(L)' 'MPDIMYAYLVTFGWAIVGSVSMGIGIIITLKMFDWSTRDVDEWELVKQGNIPIAIILAAVVLSLGIVVSSVITP' A
#
# COMPACT_ATOMS: atom_id res chain seq x y z
N MET A 1 12.27 -7.48 33.45
CA MET A 1 10.79 -7.44 33.32
C MET A 1 10.26 -6.14 32.73
N PRO A 2 10.75 -4.92 33.07
CA PRO A 2 10.32 -3.69 32.37
C PRO A 2 10.66 -3.69 30.87
N ASP A 3 11.66 -4.48 30.46
CA ASP A 3 12.14 -4.56 29.07
C ASP A 3 11.12 -5.18 28.10
N ILE A 4 10.30 -6.12 28.59
CA ILE A 4 9.30 -6.81 27.77
C ILE A 4 8.11 -5.88 27.48
N MET A 5 7.67 -5.11 28.47
CA MET A 5 6.60 -4.12 28.30
C MET A 5 7.02 -3.03 27.31
N TYR A 6 8.25 -2.55 27.42
CA TYR A 6 8.82 -1.61 26.47
C TYR A 6 8.88 -2.19 25.05
N ALA A 7 9.32 -3.45 24.91
CA ALA A 7 9.34 -4.12 23.61
C ALA A 7 7.96 -4.20 22.96
N TYR A 8 6.91 -4.60 23.71
CA TYR A 8 5.55 -4.62 23.18
C TYR A 8 5.07 -3.25 22.74
N LEU A 9 5.38 -2.20 23.51
CA LEU A 9 4.97 -0.83 23.20
C LEU A 9 5.64 -0.32 21.91
N VAL A 10 6.91 -0.62 21.71
CA VAL A 10 7.64 -0.30 20.47
C VAL A 10 7.07 -1.06 19.28
N THR A 11 6.81 -2.37 19.42
CA THR A 11 6.24 -3.19 18.33
C THR A 11 4.85 -2.71 17.93
N PHE A 12 4.00 -2.36 18.91
CA PHE A 12 2.69 -1.76 18.63
C PHE A 12 2.81 -0.39 17.97
N GLY A 13 3.77 0.43 18.40
CA GLY A 13 4.04 1.73 17.77
C GLY A 13 4.37 1.59 16.28
N TRP A 14 5.28 0.67 15.94
CA TRP A 14 5.64 0.40 14.55
C TRP A 14 4.50 -0.21 13.73
N ALA A 15 3.67 -1.07 14.33
CA ALA A 15 2.50 -1.60 13.65
C ALA A 15 1.50 -0.50 13.25
N ILE A 16 1.30 0.49 14.12
CA ILE A 16 0.46 1.66 13.83
C ILE A 16 1.07 2.51 12.72
N VAL A 17 2.36 2.85 12.84
CA VAL A 17 3.08 3.63 11.80
C VAL A 17 2.97 2.93 10.45
N GLY A 18 3.14 1.62 10.43
CA GLY A 18 3.07 0.84 9.20
C GLY A 18 1.67 0.81 8.58
N SER A 19 0.65 0.59 9.41
CA SER A 19 -0.75 0.60 8.96
C SER A 19 -1.15 1.97 8.39
N VAL A 20 -0.80 3.06 9.08
CA VAL A 20 -1.09 4.43 8.63
C VAL A 20 -0.34 4.74 7.33
N SER A 21 0.94 4.39 7.26
CA SER A 21 1.76 4.63 6.06
C SER A 21 1.23 3.86 4.85
N MET A 22 0.77 2.62 5.04
CA MET A 22 0.17 1.83 3.96
C MET A 22 -1.16 2.45 3.49
N GLY A 23 -2.03 2.85 4.42
CA GLY A 23 -3.31 3.48 4.09
C GLY A 23 -3.14 4.77 3.29
N ILE A 24 -2.24 5.65 3.72
CA ILE A 24 -1.93 6.90 3.01
C ILE A 24 -1.23 6.59 1.67
N GLY A 25 -0.29 5.65 1.68
CA GLY A 25 0.47 5.23 0.50
C GLY A 25 -0.45 4.74 -0.62
N ILE A 26 -1.44 3.90 -0.32
CA ILE A 26 -2.36 3.36 -1.33
C ILE A 26 -3.10 4.49 -2.04
N ILE A 27 -3.61 5.47 -1.28
CA ILE A 27 -4.35 6.61 -1.84
C ILE A 27 -3.46 7.40 -2.79
N ILE A 28 -2.21 7.69 -2.37
CA ILE A 28 -1.27 8.44 -3.18
C ILE A 28 -0.89 7.67 -4.44
N THR A 29 -0.51 6.39 -4.30
CA THR A 29 -0.07 5.55 -5.41
C THR A 29 -1.16 5.36 -6.46
N LEU A 30 -2.40 5.04 -6.05
CA LEU A 30 -3.50 4.91 -6.99
C LEU A 30 -3.80 6.23 -7.70
N LYS A 31 -3.81 7.35 -6.97
CA LYS A 31 -4.04 8.67 -7.58
C LYS A 31 -2.92 9.08 -8.55
N MET A 32 -1.68 8.72 -8.25
CA MET A 32 -0.55 8.93 -9.16
C MET A 32 -0.65 8.02 -10.39
N PHE A 33 -1.13 6.80 -10.22
CA PHE A 33 -1.36 5.87 -11.32
C PHE A 33 -2.44 6.42 -12.26
N ASP A 34 -3.65 6.71 -11.77
CA ASP A 34 -4.74 7.33 -12.54
C ASP A 34 -4.29 8.63 -13.22
N TRP A 35 -3.43 9.42 -12.56
CA TRP A 35 -2.88 10.64 -13.15
C TRP A 35 -1.93 10.38 -14.32
N SER A 36 -1.17 9.28 -14.26
CA SER A 36 -0.28 8.84 -15.34
C SER A 36 -1.06 8.27 -16.53
N THR A 37 -2.28 7.78 -16.31
CA THR A 37 -3.13 7.09 -17.28
C THR A 37 -4.47 7.81 -17.49
N ARG A 38 -4.47 9.14 -17.47
CA ARG A 38 -5.66 10.02 -17.59
C ARG A 38 -6.67 9.69 -18.70
N ASP A 39 -6.23 9.07 -19.78
CA ASP A 39 -7.08 8.73 -20.93
C ASP A 39 -7.75 7.35 -20.79
N VAL A 40 -7.49 6.63 -19.69
CA VAL A 40 -7.97 5.27 -19.43
C VAL A 40 -8.67 5.25 -18.08
N ASP A 41 -9.91 4.75 -18.02
CA ASP A 41 -10.58 4.44 -16.75
C ASP A 41 -10.29 2.98 -16.39
N GLU A 42 -9.30 2.76 -15.53
CA GLU A 42 -8.87 1.44 -15.11
C GLU A 42 -9.98 0.69 -14.39
N TRP A 43 -10.73 1.39 -13.53
CA TRP A 43 -11.79 0.80 -12.74
C TRP A 43 -12.95 0.37 -13.62
N GLU A 44 -13.24 1.11 -14.69
CA GLU A 44 -14.20 0.70 -15.72
C GLU A 44 -13.71 -0.53 -16.48
N LEU A 45 -12.45 -0.56 -16.92
CA LEU A 45 -11.88 -1.71 -17.61
C LEU A 45 -11.87 -2.98 -16.75
N VAL A 46 -11.56 -2.88 -15.45
CA VAL A 46 -11.68 -4.02 -14.53
C VAL A 46 -13.13 -4.51 -14.44
N LYS A 47 -14.11 -3.60 -14.33
CA LYS A 47 -15.54 -3.96 -14.29
C LYS A 47 -16.01 -4.63 -15.59
N GLN A 48 -15.45 -4.25 -16.73
CA GLN A 48 -15.70 -4.87 -18.03
C GLN A 48 -15.00 -6.24 -18.19
N GLY A 49 -14.21 -6.69 -17.21
CA GLY A 49 -13.53 -7.98 -17.22
C GLY A 49 -12.14 -7.97 -17.84
N ASN A 50 -11.49 -6.81 -17.95
CA ASN A 50 -10.12 -6.71 -18.43
C ASN A 50 -9.12 -7.23 -17.39
N ILE A 51 -8.85 -8.54 -17.45
CA ILE A 51 -7.90 -9.24 -16.56
C ILE A 51 -6.50 -8.61 -16.58
N PRO A 52 -5.90 -8.26 -17.75
CA PRO A 52 -4.61 -7.58 -17.78
C PRO A 52 -4.53 -6.32 -16.91
N ILE A 53 -5.53 -5.43 -16.99
CA ILE A 53 -5.55 -4.19 -16.19
C ILE A 53 -5.70 -4.50 -14.70
N ALA A 54 -6.52 -5.50 -14.34
CA ALA A 54 -6.65 -5.94 -12.96
C ALA A 54 -5.31 -6.44 -12.38
N ILE A 55 -4.53 -7.18 -13.18
CA ILE A 55 -3.19 -7.64 -12.78
C ILE A 55 -2.24 -6.46 -12.58
N ILE A 56 -2.28 -5.45 -13.46
CA ILE A 56 -1.44 -4.25 -13.32
C ILE A 56 -1.78 -3.50 -12.02
N LEU A 57 -3.06 -3.25 -11.75
CA LEU A 57 -3.49 -2.60 -10.51
C LEU A 57 -3.06 -3.39 -9.26
N ALA A 58 -3.23 -4.72 -9.29
CA ALA A 58 -2.77 -5.58 -8.20
C ALA A 58 -1.25 -5.50 -8.02
N ALA A 59 -0.48 -5.51 -9.11
CA ALA A 59 0.97 -5.36 -9.07
C ALA A 59 1.40 -4.03 -8.45
N VAL A 60 0.75 -2.93 -8.82
CA VAL A 60 1.00 -1.59 -8.24
C VAL A 60 0.78 -1.58 -6.72
N VAL A 61 -0.33 -2.17 -6.25
CA VAL A 61 -0.63 -2.25 -4.81
C VAL A 61 0.38 -3.14 -4.07
N LEU A 62 0.76 -4.28 -4.66
CA LEU A 62 1.77 -5.17 -4.07
C LEU A 62 3.15 -4.52 -4.02
N SER A 63 3.56 -3.83 -5.08
CA SER A 63 4.82 -3.08 -5.12
C SER A 63 4.87 -2.01 -4.04
N LEU A 64 3.78 -1.28 -3.83
CA LEU A 64 3.69 -0.34 -2.71
C LEU A 64 3.86 -1.05 -1.37
N GLY A 65 3.20 -2.19 -1.16
CA GLY A 65 3.32 -2.97 0.08
C GLY A 65 4.76 -3.37 0.37
N ILE A 66 5.51 -3.77 -0.66
CA ILE A 66 6.94 -4.11 -0.54
C ILE A 66 7.75 -2.87 -0.16
N VAL A 67 7.55 -1.74 -0.84
CA VAL A 67 8.26 -0.48 -0.54
C VAL A 67 7.97 0.01 0.87
N VAL A 68 6.71 -0.07 1.31
CA VAL A 68 6.30 0.34 2.65
C VAL A 68 6.94 -0.59 3.68
N SER A 69 6.90 -1.91 3.45
CA SER A 69 7.53 -2.89 4.34
C SER A 69 9.04 -2.72 4.50
N SER A 70 9.76 -2.31 3.45
CA SER A 70 11.21 -2.11 3.51
C SER A 70 11.62 -0.87 4.31
N VAL A 71 10.67 0.02 4.61
CA VAL A 71 10.90 1.27 5.35
C VAL A 71 10.45 1.18 6.81
N ILE A 72 9.44 0.35 7.13
CA ILE A 72 8.85 0.26 8.49
C ILE A 72 9.64 -0.70 9.40
N THR A 73 10.48 -1.57 8.85
CA THR A 73 11.32 -2.44 9.66
C THR A 73 12.54 -1.68 10.21
N PRO A 74 12.76 -1.65 11.53
CA PRO A 74 13.99 -1.13 12.12
C PRO A 74 15.23 -1.96 11.77
#